data_AF-A0A662B062-F1
#
_entry.id   AF-A0A662B062-F1
#
_cell.length_a   1.000
_cell.length_b   1.000
_cell.length_c   1.000
_cell.angle_alpha   90.00
_cell.angle_beta   90.00
_cell.angle_gamma   90.00
#
_symmetry.space_group_name_H-M   'P 1'
#
loop_
_entity.id
_entity.type
_entity.pdbx_description
1 polymer ?
#
loop_
_entity_poly.entity_id
_entity_poly.type
_entity_poly.pdbx_seq_one_letter_code
_entity_poly.pdbx_strand_id
1 'polypeptide(L)' 'MANIGMDSMEVLKSNLETLQNFAPLGDEKMNEVRLALQPFYRGKNLAWMQTAYQDAWSHGITIA' A
#
# COMPACT_ATOMS: atom_id res chain seq x y z
N MET A 1 -7.79 0.05 0.85
CA MET A 1 -7.41 -1.32 1.25
C MET A 1 -5.90 -1.32 1.41
N ALA A 2 -5.38 -1.63 2.60
CA ALA A 2 -3.93 -1.67 2.84
C ALA A 2 -3.42 -3.09 2.57
N ASN A 3 -2.30 -3.23 1.86
CA ASN A 3 -1.66 -4.53 1.64
C ASN A 3 -0.83 -4.87 2.90
N ILE A 4 -1.36 -5.76 3.73
CA ILE A 4 -0.71 -6.19 4.98
C ILE A 4 0.04 -7.49 4.69
N GLY A 5 1.37 -7.44 4.71
CA GLY A 5 2.19 -8.65 4.68
C GLY A 5 1.92 -9.48 5.94
N MET A 6 1.56 -10.76 5.76
CA MET A 6 1.27 -11.72 6.83
C MET A 6 2.29 -12.87 6.88
N ASP A 7 3.32 -12.81 6.05
CA ASP A 7 4.39 -13.79 5.91
C ASP A 7 5.35 -13.79 7.11
N SER A 8 5.35 -12.73 7.91
CA SER A 8 6.09 -12.63 9.17
C SER A 8 5.18 -12.27 10.34
N MET A 9 5.25 -13.07 11.41
CA MET A 9 4.52 -12.81 12.65
C MET A 9 4.93 -11.48 13.32
N GLU A 10 6.19 -11.07 13.14
CA GLU A 10 6.68 -9.78 13.61
C GLU A 10 6.02 -8.63 12.85
N VAL A 11 5.98 -8.72 11.52
CA VAL A 11 5.33 -7.74 10.64
C VAL A 11 3.83 -7.67 10.93
N LEU A 12 3.17 -8.82 11.13
CA LEU A 12 1.76 -8.88 11.49
C LEU A 12 1.49 -8.14 12.81
N LYS A 13 2.30 -8.38 13.86
CA LYS A 13 2.14 -7.70 15.15
C LYS A 13 2.34 -6.20 15.02
N SER A 14 3.39 -5.76 14.33
CA SER A 14 3.64 -4.33 14.10
C SER A 14 2.51 -3.65 13.33
N ASN A 15 1.95 -4.33 12.33
CA ASN A 15 0.79 -3.84 11.59
C ASN A 15 -0.45 -3.72 12.48
N LEU A 16 -0.71 -4.72 13.35
CA LEU A 16 -1.83 -4.67 14.30
C LEU A 16 -1.67 -3.52 15.30
N GLU A 17 -0.48 -3.32 15.85
CA GLU A 17 -0.18 -2.21 16.77
C GLU A 17 -0.40 -0.85 16.09
N THR A 18 0.03 -0.72 14.83
CA THR A 18 -0.16 0.50 14.03
C THR A 18 -1.65 0.78 13.80
N LEU A 19 -2.44 -0.25 13.49
CA LEU A 19 -3.88 -0.11 13.26
C LEU A 19 -4.65 0.24 14.54
N GLN A 20 -4.31 -0.41 15.65
CA GLN A 20 -4.96 -0.15 16.95
C GLN A 20 -4.70 1.27 17.45
N ASN A 21 -3.50 1.78 17.24
CA ASN A 21 -3.09 3.10 17.71
C ASN A 21 -3.03 4.14 16.59
N PHE A 22 -3.77 3.91 15.50
CA PHE A 22 -3.71 4.80 14.34
C PHE A 22 -4.16 6.21 14.74
N ALA A 23 -3.25 7.16 14.55
CA ALA A 23 -3.51 8.58 14.62
C ALA A 23 -2.98 9.24 13.35
N PRO A 24 -3.72 10.18 12.74
CA PRO A 24 -3.20 10.97 11.65
C PRO A 24 -1.89 11.67 12.06
N LEU A 25 -0.95 11.76 11.14
CA LEU A 25 0.21 12.61 11.33
C LEU A 25 -0.24 14.08 11.38
N GLY A 26 0.43 14.90 12.18
CA GLY A 26 0.19 16.35 12.19
C GLY A 26 0.41 16.98 10.81
N ASP A 27 -0.21 18.13 10.58
CA ASP A 27 -0.28 18.76 9.25
C ASP A 27 1.09 19.00 8.61
N GLU A 28 2.06 19.47 9.39
CA GLU A 28 3.44 19.66 8.94
C GLU A 28 4.07 18.35 8.49
N LYS A 29 3.96 17.31 9.33
CA LYS A 29 4.53 16.00 9.02
C LYS A 29 3.87 15.35 7.81
N MET A 30 2.55 15.50 7.70
CA MET A 30 1.80 15.05 6.53
C MET A 30 2.23 15.80 5.27
N ASN A 31 2.58 17.09 5.37
CA ASN A 31 3.10 17.86 4.26
C ASN A 31 4.49 17.39 3.82
N GLU A 32 5.39 17.13 4.77
CA GLU A 32 6.71 16.53 4.47
C GLU A 32 6.58 15.21 3.71
N VAL A 33 5.72 14.31 4.18
CA VAL A 33 5.47 13.01 3.54
C VAL A 33 4.96 13.21 2.10
N ARG A 34 4.03 14.14 1.90
CA ARG A 34 3.51 14.47 0.57
C ARG A 34 4.58 15.01 -0.37
N LEU A 35 5.47 15.85 0.13
CA LEU A 35 6.61 16.37 -0.64
C LEU A 35 7.56 15.24 -1.04
N ALA A 36 7.92 14.37 -0.09
CA ALA A 36 8.80 13.23 -0.34
C ALA A 36 8.23 12.25 -1.39
N LEU A 37 6.90 12.07 -1.39
CA LEU A 37 6.21 11.17 -2.33
C LEU A 37 5.85 11.81 -3.68
N GLN A 38 6.17 13.09 -3.92
CA GLN A 38 5.87 13.77 -5.20
C GLN A 38 6.31 13.00 -6.46
N PRO A 39 7.50 12.35 -6.51
CA PRO A 39 7.91 11.61 -7.70
C PRO A 39 6.92 10.49 -8.07
N PHE A 40 6.35 9.81 -7.07
CA PHE A 40 5.39 8.73 -7.29
C PHE A 40 4.01 9.26 -7.70
N TYR A 41 3.57 10.37 -7.10
CA TYR A 41 2.29 10.99 -7.49
C TYR A 41 2.31 11.61 -8.88
N ARG A 42 3.47 12.09 -9.35
CA ARG A 42 3.62 12.73 -10.66
C ARG A 42 4.04 11.77 -11.76
N GLY A 43 4.57 10.60 -11.41
CA GLY A 43 4.89 9.55 -12.36
C GLY A 43 3.61 8.97 -12.98
N LYS A 44 3.51 8.97 -14.32
CA LYS A 44 2.36 8.42 -15.06
C LYS A 44 2.67 7.10 -15.78
N ASN A 45 3.85 6.53 -15.53
CA ASN A 45 4.36 5.37 -16.25
C ASN A 45 4.30 4.07 -15.44
N LEU A 46 3.43 4.00 -14.43
CA LEU A 46 3.22 2.76 -13.70
C LEU A 46 2.35 1.82 -14.53
N ALA A 47 2.68 0.53 -14.55
CA ALA A 47 1.94 -0.46 -15.33
C ALA A 47 0.45 -0.43 -15.01
N TRP A 48 0.08 -0.38 -13.72
CA TRP A 48 -1.30 -0.34 -13.23
C TRP A 48 -2.05 0.97 -13.50
N MET A 49 -1.40 1.99 -14.07
CA MET A 49 -2.04 3.21 -14.57
C MET A 49 -2.45 3.12 -16.05
N GLN A 50 -2.05 2.06 -16.76
CA GLN A 50 -2.41 1.86 -18.17
C GLN A 50 -3.77 1.17 -18.27
N THR A 51 -4.64 1.61 -19.19
CA THR A 51 -5.97 1.00 -19.40
C THR A 51 -5.89 -0.49 -19.77
N ALA A 52 -4.81 -0.91 -20.41
CA ALA A 52 -4.57 -2.29 -20.80
C ALA A 52 -3.95 -3.15 -19.69
N TYR A 53 -3.69 -2.60 -18.51
CA TYR A 53 -3.13 -3.36 -17.40
C TYR A 53 -4.11 -4.44 -16.92
N GLN A 54 -3.58 -5.64 -16.74
CA GLN A 54 -4.27 -6.74 -16.08
C GLN A 54 -3.38 -7.19 -14.94
N ASP A 55 -3.89 -7.13 -13.70
CA ASP A 55 -3.22 -7.81 -12.60
C ASP A 55 -3.41 -9.33 -12.76
N ALA A 56 -2.44 -10.10 -12.30
CA ALA A 56 -2.38 -11.56 -12.52
C ALA A 56 -3.41 -12.36 -11.69
N TRP A 57 -4.53 -11.75 -11.27
CA TRP A 57 -5.60 -12.40 -10.51
C TRP A 57 -6.70 -12.98 -11.41
N SER A 58 -6.34 -13.52 -12.58
CA SER A 58 -7.30 -14.17 -13.49
C SER A 58 -7.19 -15.70 -13.49
N HIS A 59 -6.22 -16.27 -12.78
CA HIS A 59 -6.12 -17.72 -12.61
C HIS A 59 -6.79 -18.10 -11.29
N GLY A 60 -8.08 -18.47 -11.37
CA GLY A 60 -8.87 -18.93 -10.25
C GLY A 60 -8.15 -20.02 -9.47
N ILE A 61 -8.10 -19.87 -8.15
CA ILE A 61 -7.66 -20.94 -7.26
C ILE A 61 -8.76 -22.01 -7.30
N THR A 62 -8.53 -23.10 -8.03
CA THR A 62 -9.30 -24.33 -7.85
C THR A 62 -8.72 -25.05 -6.65
N ILE A 63 -9.35 -24.90 -5.49
CA ILE A 63 -9.07 -25.74 -4.33
C ILE A 63 -9.79 -27.08 -4.59
N ALA A 64 -9.01 -28.14 -4.79
CA ALA A 64 -9.49 -29.52 -4.85
C ALA A 64 -9.62 -30.11 -3.44
#